data_AF-A0A2G9RWM4-F1
#
_entry.id   AF-A0A2G9RWM4-F1
#
_cell.length_a   1.000
_cell.length_b   1.000
_cell.length_c   1.000
_cell.angle_alpha   90.00
_cell.angle_beta   90.00
_cell.angle_gamma   90.00
#
_symmetry.space_group_name_H-M   'P 1'
#
loop_
_entity.id
_entity.type
_entity.pdbx_description
1 polymer ?
#
loop_
_entity_poly.entity_id
_entity_poly.type
_entity_poly.pdbx_seq_one_letter_code
_entity_poly.pdbx_strand_id
1 'polypeptide(L)'
;MYFSQNSFSLLKIEEKRIAIVYSCGLQVSVGMGEGAILQAVVLLPQTFLHKTLGLLGSWSSRKDDGITQSNGLVLSFPENVLPNEENLYNFGLSWVVPAPESLLVSKQSVEIRKAFKPTFTSALLTTAAPTALRDANETCSGLIQCVHDYLMSNSSAVGRQTAKAFNDFKQMVTLY
;
A
#
# COMPACT_ATOMS: atom_id res chain seq x y z
N MET A 1 -16.62 -19.11 9.44
CA MET A 1 -16.23 -18.05 10.39
C MET A 1 -15.61 -18.72 11.60
N TYR A 2 -14.47 -18.25 12.07
CA TYR A 2 -13.79 -18.79 13.25
C TYR A 2 -13.71 -17.70 14.33
N PHE A 3 -14.04 -18.04 15.56
CA PHE A 3 -13.97 -17.14 16.71
C PHE A 3 -12.82 -17.56 17.59
N SER A 4 -11.92 -16.63 17.88
CA SER A 4 -10.83 -16.84 18.82
C SER A 4 -11.29 -16.54 20.24
N GLN A 5 -10.79 -17.29 21.21
CA GLN A 5 -10.89 -16.93 22.63
C GLN A 5 -10.15 -15.60 22.94
N ASN A 6 -9.29 -15.14 22.02
CA ASN A 6 -8.48 -13.92 22.14
C ASN A 6 -9.11 -12.70 21.43
N SER A 7 -10.44 -12.56 21.47
CA SER A 7 -11.15 -11.34 21.06
C SER A 7 -11.03 -10.94 19.58
N PHE A 8 -10.92 -11.90 18.66
CA PHE A 8 -11.02 -11.66 17.23
C PHE A 8 -11.82 -12.73 16.50
N SER A 9 -12.35 -12.36 15.34
CA SER A 9 -13.08 -13.25 14.43
C SER A 9 -12.38 -13.31 13.08
N LEU A 10 -12.19 -14.50 12.54
CA LEU A 10 -11.68 -14.75 11.20
C LEU A 10 -12.86 -15.04 10.26
N LEU A 11 -12.96 -14.27 9.19
CA LEU A 11 -14.02 -14.34 8.18
C LEU A 11 -13.41 -14.63 6.81
N LYS A 12 -13.98 -15.60 6.09
CA LYS A 12 -13.76 -15.73 4.66
C LYS A 12 -14.80 -14.84 3.96
N ILE A 13 -14.35 -13.75 3.35
CA ILE A 13 -15.24 -12.80 2.65
C ILE A 13 -15.54 -13.33 1.25
N GLU A 14 -14.50 -13.77 0.54
CA GLU A 14 -14.57 -14.36 -0.81
C GLU A 14 -13.63 -15.56 -0.89
N GLU A 15 -13.62 -16.26 -2.02
CA GLU A 15 -12.74 -17.42 -2.22
C GLU A 15 -11.26 -17.09 -1.94
N LYS A 16 -10.80 -15.93 -2.41
CA LYS A 16 -9.42 -15.45 -2.28
C LYS A 16 -9.30 -14.24 -1.35
N ARG A 17 -10.24 -14.02 -0.44
CA ARG A 17 -10.21 -12.89 0.51
C ARG A 17 -10.65 -13.30 1.90
N ILE A 18 -9.79 -13.01 2.87
CA ILE A 18 -9.99 -13.29 4.30
C ILE A 18 -9.92 -11.98 5.07
N ALA A 19 -10.70 -11.85 6.14
CA ALA A 19 -10.58 -10.75 7.07
C ALA A 19 -10.50 -11.23 8.52
N ILE A 20 -9.80 -10.44 9.32
CA ILE A 20 -9.79 -10.54 10.77
C ILE A 20 -10.47 -9.29 11.30
N VAL A 21 -11.45 -9.49 12.18
CA VAL A 21 -12.16 -8.42 12.88
C VAL A 21 -11.88 -8.57 14.38
N TYR A 22 -11.31 -7.53 14.97
CA TYR A 22 -10.99 -7.49 16.40
C TYR A 22 -12.16 -6.89 17.18
N SER A 23 -12.28 -7.23 18.46
CA SER A 23 -13.34 -6.71 19.36
C SER A 23 -13.36 -5.19 19.47
N CYS A 24 -12.22 -4.53 19.26
CA CYS A 24 -12.10 -3.08 19.23
C CYS A 24 -12.63 -2.43 17.93
N GLY A 25 -13.12 -3.22 16.98
CA GLY A 25 -13.63 -2.77 15.68
C GLY A 25 -12.57 -2.61 14.58
N LEU A 26 -11.28 -2.79 14.89
CA LEU A 26 -10.22 -2.91 13.89
C LEU A 26 -10.53 -4.07 12.95
N GLN A 27 -10.44 -3.84 11.64
CA GLN A 27 -10.54 -4.90 10.64
C GLN A 27 -9.34 -4.85 9.71
N VAL A 28 -8.76 -6.03 9.46
CA VAL A 28 -7.72 -6.23 8.46
C VAL A 28 -8.23 -7.27 7.48
N SER A 29 -8.32 -6.92 6.20
CA SER A 29 -8.64 -7.86 5.13
C SER A 29 -7.45 -8.04 4.21
N VAL A 30 -7.18 -9.29 3.86
CA VAL A 30 -6.13 -9.66 2.91
C VAL A 30 -6.75 -10.52 1.84
N GLY A 31 -6.46 -10.21 0.58
CA GLY A 31 -6.90 -11.02 -0.53
C GLY A 31 -5.91 -11.05 -1.68
N MET A 32 -6.11 -12.01 -2.57
CA MET A 32 -5.34 -12.15 -3.78
C MET A 32 -6.17 -11.73 -4.98
N GLY A 33 -5.70 -10.70 -5.69
CA GLY A 33 -6.26 -10.24 -6.95
C GLY A 33 -5.81 -11.08 -8.14
N GLU A 34 -6.23 -10.66 -9.33
CA GLU A 34 -5.64 -11.17 -10.58
C GLU A 34 -4.14 -10.87 -10.65
N GLY A 35 -3.39 -11.67 -11.40
CA GLY A 35 -1.92 -11.54 -11.48
C GLY A 35 -1.18 -11.91 -10.19
N ALA A 36 -1.83 -12.61 -9.25
CA ALA A 36 -1.28 -13.00 -7.95
C ALA A 36 -0.83 -11.82 -7.08
N ILE A 37 -1.45 -10.64 -7.26
CA ILE A 37 -1.17 -9.46 -6.45
C ILE A 37 -1.86 -9.60 -5.09
N LEU A 38 -1.07 -9.50 -4.02
CA LEU A 38 -1.59 -9.44 -2.66
C LEU A 38 -2.11 -8.03 -2.36
N GLN A 39 -3.32 -7.96 -1.82
CA GLN A 39 -3.96 -6.72 -1.41
C GLN A 39 -4.29 -6.80 0.07
N ALA A 40 -3.99 -5.73 0.81
CA ALA A 40 -4.36 -5.59 2.21
C ALA A 40 -5.11 -4.28 2.42
N VAL A 41 -6.24 -4.34 3.12
CA VAL A 41 -7.04 -3.18 3.51
C VAL A 41 -7.23 -3.19 5.01
N VAL A 42 -7.00 -2.05 5.65
CA VAL A 42 -7.19 -1.84 7.08
C VAL A 42 -8.32 -0.82 7.26
N LEU A 43 -9.32 -1.20 8.06
CA LEU A 43 -10.39 -0.31 8.49
C LEU A 43 -10.23 -0.06 9.99
N LEU A 44 -10.22 1.22 10.36
CA LEU A 44 -10.02 1.68 11.73
C LEU A 44 -11.26 2.41 12.22
N PRO A 45 -11.81 2.06 13.39
CA PRO A 45 -12.81 2.88 14.07
C PRO A 45 -12.22 4.21 14.52
N GLN A 46 -13.05 5.26 14.60
CA GLN A 46 -12.63 6.62 14.98
C GLN A 46 -11.89 6.70 16.32
N THR A 47 -12.02 5.71 17.20
CA THR A 47 -11.27 5.59 18.46
C THR A 47 -9.74 5.54 18.27
N PHE A 48 -9.26 5.22 17.06
CA PHE A 48 -7.84 5.21 16.67
C PHE A 48 -7.35 6.52 16.04
N LEU A 49 -8.21 7.55 15.92
CA LEU A 49 -7.80 8.87 15.45
C LEU A 49 -6.66 9.41 16.34
N HIS A 50 -5.56 9.88 15.73
CA HIS A 50 -4.32 10.30 16.38
C HIS A 50 -3.59 9.21 17.21
N LYS A 51 -3.89 7.92 16.96
CA LYS A 51 -3.27 6.78 17.67
C LYS A 51 -2.56 5.80 16.74
N THR A 52 -2.36 6.17 15.49
CA THR A 52 -1.62 5.35 14.53
C THR A 52 -0.26 5.98 14.23
N LEU A 53 0.69 5.15 13.83
CA LEU A 53 1.97 5.53 13.24
C LEU A 53 2.36 4.40 12.27
N GLY A 54 3.14 4.71 11.24
CA GLY A 54 3.59 3.74 10.26
C GLY A 54 3.38 4.18 8.82
N LEU A 55 3.42 3.21 7.90
CA LEU A 55 3.25 3.45 6.46
C LEU A 55 1.86 3.95 6.07
N LEU A 56 0.85 3.73 6.92
CA LEU A 56 -0.51 4.26 6.74
C LEU A 56 -0.70 5.64 7.41
N GLY A 57 0.35 6.18 8.02
CA GLY A 57 0.38 7.51 8.61
C GLY A 57 -0.19 7.61 10.03
N SER A 58 -0.27 8.84 10.52
CA SER A 58 -0.68 9.20 11.88
C SER A 58 -2.19 9.25 12.11
N TRP A 59 -2.97 8.97 11.05
CA TRP A 59 -4.43 9.16 10.95
C TRP A 59 -4.92 10.37 11.76
N SER A 60 -4.60 11.54 11.24
CA SER A 60 -5.04 12.83 11.76
C SER A 60 -6.11 13.43 10.83
N SER A 61 -6.73 14.54 11.24
CA SER A 61 -7.58 15.35 10.36
C SER A 61 -6.78 16.26 9.41
N ARG A 62 -5.45 16.18 9.42
CA ARG A 62 -4.55 17.02 8.61
C ARG A 62 -3.79 16.18 7.59
N LYS A 63 -3.53 16.77 6.43
CA LYS A 63 -2.82 16.08 5.32
C LYS A 63 -1.29 16.23 5.40
N ASP A 64 -0.80 17.21 6.17
CA ASP A 64 0.60 17.64 6.25
C ASP A 64 1.42 16.84 7.28
N ASP A 65 0.78 16.18 8.26
CA ASP A 65 1.44 15.37 9.30
C ASP A 65 1.30 13.85 9.09
N GLY A 66 0.78 13.45 7.92
CA GLY A 66 0.49 12.06 7.61
C GLY A 66 1.73 11.20 7.32
N ILE A 67 2.88 11.82 7.06
CA ILE A 67 4.11 11.14 6.61
C ILE A 67 5.24 11.39 7.61
N THR A 68 5.19 10.65 8.71
CA THR A 68 6.19 10.72 9.79
C THR A 68 7.09 9.51 9.74
N GLN A 69 8.40 9.73 9.65
CA GLN A 69 9.41 8.68 9.72
C GLN A 69 9.45 8.03 11.12
N SER A 70 9.98 6.82 11.22
CA SER A 70 10.10 6.09 12.50
C SER A 70 10.94 6.81 13.56
N ASN A 71 11.82 7.73 13.16
CA ASN A 71 12.62 8.59 14.05
C ASN A 71 11.87 9.87 14.50
N GLY A 72 10.61 10.05 14.10
CA GLY A 72 9.78 11.22 14.41
C GLY A 72 9.94 12.40 13.45
N LEU A 73 10.81 12.32 12.44
CA LEU A 73 10.93 13.37 11.43
C LEU A 73 9.68 13.39 10.54
N VAL A 74 9.02 14.55 10.49
CA VAL A 74 7.88 14.78 9.61
C VAL A 74 8.39 15.21 8.25
N LEU A 75 7.90 14.55 7.21
CA LEU A 75 8.26 14.84 5.84
C LEU A 75 7.35 15.98 5.32
N SER A 76 7.87 17.21 5.36
CA SER A 76 7.11 18.42 4.99
C SER A 76 7.11 18.66 3.48
N PHE A 77 5.94 18.99 2.94
CA PHE A 77 5.75 19.38 1.53
C PHE A 77 4.86 20.60 1.42
N PRO A 78 4.98 21.42 0.36
CA PRO A 78 4.07 22.52 0.12
C PRO A 78 2.62 22.03 0.07
N GLU A 79 1.69 22.84 0.59
CA GLU A 79 0.27 22.53 0.50
C GLU A 79 -0.13 22.26 -0.96
N ASN A 80 -0.91 21.20 -1.17
CA ASN A 80 -1.38 20.72 -2.48
C ASN A 80 -0.32 20.08 -3.40
N VAL A 81 0.89 19.84 -2.91
CA VAL A 81 1.91 19.08 -3.65
C VAL A 81 2.09 17.71 -3.01
N LEU A 82 1.78 16.64 -3.74
CA LEU A 82 2.06 15.28 -3.29
C LEU A 82 3.57 15.00 -3.37
N PRO A 83 4.13 14.27 -2.39
CA PRO A 83 5.52 13.84 -2.47
C PRO A 83 5.75 12.93 -3.67
N ASN A 84 6.90 13.10 -4.31
CA ASN A 84 7.36 12.13 -5.29
C ASN A 84 7.81 10.81 -4.61
N GLU A 85 7.99 9.76 -5.40
CA GLU A 85 8.37 8.43 -4.90
C GLU A 85 9.75 8.43 -4.21
N GLU A 86 10.66 9.29 -4.65
CA GLU A 86 12.00 9.45 -4.04
C GLU A 86 11.92 9.99 -2.60
N ASN A 87 11.04 10.96 -2.36
CA ASN A 87 10.78 11.49 -1.03
C ASN A 87 10.11 10.41 -0.15
N LEU A 88 9.16 9.66 -0.72
CA LEU A 88 8.47 8.57 -0.02
C LEU A 88 9.38 7.36 0.24
N TYR A 89 10.42 7.15 -0.55
CA TYR A 89 11.33 6.01 -0.43
C TYR A 89 12.01 5.99 0.94
N ASN A 90 12.57 7.13 1.38
CA ASN A 90 13.21 7.22 2.70
C ASN A 90 12.19 7.08 3.84
N PHE A 91 10.97 7.59 3.65
CA PHE A 91 9.88 7.35 4.59
C PHE A 91 9.57 5.86 4.71
N GLY A 92 9.40 5.15 3.60
CA GLY A 92 9.14 3.72 3.57
C GLY A 92 10.25 2.90 4.25
N LEU A 93 11.51 3.22 3.94
CA LEU A 93 12.68 2.58 4.54
C LEU A 93 12.78 2.80 6.05
N SER A 94 12.34 3.96 6.56
CA SER A 94 12.38 4.24 8.00
C SER A 94 11.54 3.23 8.80
N TRP A 95 10.50 2.65 8.21
CA TRP A 95 9.58 1.70 8.84
C TRP A 95 9.96 0.22 8.65
N VAL A 96 11.19 -0.09 8.25
CA VAL A 96 11.68 -1.47 8.17
C VAL A 96 11.65 -2.13 9.55
N VAL A 97 10.94 -3.26 9.66
CA VAL A 97 10.88 -4.05 10.89
C VAL A 97 12.14 -4.92 11.05
N PRO A 98 12.94 -4.72 12.11
CA PRO A 98 14.15 -5.50 12.38
C PRO A 98 13.82 -6.95 12.78
N ALA A 99 14.86 -7.78 12.88
CA ALA A 99 14.77 -9.08 13.53
C ALA A 99 15.15 -8.89 15.02
N PRO A 100 14.50 -9.59 15.96
CA PRO A 100 13.55 -10.69 15.78
C PRO A 100 12.07 -10.28 15.66
N GLU A 101 11.74 -8.99 15.62
CA GLU A 101 10.36 -8.48 15.67
C GLU A 101 9.55 -8.80 14.41
N SER A 102 10.22 -9.01 13.28
CA SER A 102 9.58 -9.37 12.01
C SER A 102 8.89 -10.74 12.10
N LEU A 103 7.56 -10.75 12.06
CA LEU A 103 6.74 -11.98 11.96
C LEU A 103 6.85 -12.67 10.59
N LEU A 104 7.23 -11.92 9.55
CA LEU A 104 7.47 -12.49 8.23
C LEU A 104 8.88 -13.08 8.20
N VAL A 105 8.96 -14.38 7.88
CA VAL A 105 10.23 -15.09 7.71
C VAL A 105 10.89 -14.63 6.41
N SER A 106 11.64 -13.54 6.49
CA SER A 106 12.52 -13.11 5.39
C SER A 106 13.80 -13.94 5.43
N LYS A 107 14.16 -14.58 4.29
CA LYS A 107 15.48 -15.18 4.12
C LYS A 107 16.60 -14.13 4.02
N GLN A 108 16.25 -12.87 3.76
CA GLN A 108 17.18 -11.76 3.57
C GLN A 108 17.38 -10.98 4.87
N SER A 109 18.62 -10.58 5.14
CA SER A 109 18.97 -9.75 6.29
C SER A 109 18.31 -8.36 6.23
N VAL A 110 18.23 -7.68 7.37
CA VAL A 110 17.77 -6.27 7.44
C VAL A 110 18.60 -5.37 6.51
N GLU A 111 19.92 -5.58 6.46
CA GLU A 111 20.83 -4.78 5.63
C GLU A 111 20.51 -4.91 4.13
N ILE A 112 20.20 -6.11 3.65
CA ILE A 112 19.78 -6.32 2.26
C ILE A 112 18.45 -5.60 1.99
N ARG A 113 17.51 -5.65 2.94
CA ARG A 113 16.22 -4.95 2.81
C ARG A 113 16.39 -3.43 2.77
N LYS A 114 17.33 -2.88 3.53
CA LYS A 114 17.66 -1.44 3.51
C LYS A 114 18.39 -1.00 2.25
N ALA A 115 19.10 -1.92 1.58
CA ALA A 115 19.78 -1.66 0.31
C ALA A 115 18.84 -1.74 -0.91
N PHE A 116 17.59 -2.18 -0.75
CA PHE A 116 16.63 -2.26 -1.84
C PHE A 116 16.25 -0.86 -2.34
N LYS A 117 16.53 -0.57 -3.61
CA LYS A 117 16.06 0.64 -4.29
C LYS A 117 15.03 0.26 -5.36
N PRO A 118 13.78 0.72 -5.27
CA PRO A 118 12.77 0.44 -6.28
C PRO A 118 13.09 1.19 -7.59
N THR A 119 12.55 0.68 -8.69
CA THR A 119 12.48 1.45 -9.94
C THR A 119 11.32 2.43 -9.82
N PHE A 120 11.61 3.73 -9.95
CA PHE A 120 10.60 4.78 -9.86
C PHE A 120 9.82 4.94 -11.17
N THR A 121 8.58 5.41 -11.09
CA THR A 121 7.70 5.66 -12.23
C THR A 121 8.35 6.57 -13.27
N SER A 122 9.05 7.63 -12.84
CA SER A 122 9.75 8.55 -13.76
C SER A 122 10.79 7.85 -14.63
N ALA A 123 11.53 6.89 -14.05
CA ALA A 123 12.51 6.10 -14.78
C ALA A 123 11.84 5.16 -15.79
N LEU A 124 10.75 4.49 -15.39
CA LEU A 124 9.96 3.63 -16.29
C LEU A 124 9.39 4.43 -17.47
N LEU A 125 8.80 5.59 -17.22
CA LEU A 125 8.23 6.43 -18.28
C LEU A 125 9.27 6.94 -19.28
N THR A 126 10.50 7.16 -18.81
CA THR A 126 11.61 7.64 -19.67
C THR A 126 12.21 6.51 -20.50
N THR A 127 12.22 5.28 -19.98
CA THR A 127 12.93 4.14 -20.58
C THR A 127 12.03 3.19 -21.37
N ALA A 128 10.71 3.24 -21.14
CA ALA A 128 9.77 2.36 -21.80
C ALA A 128 9.67 2.63 -23.31
N ALA A 129 9.47 1.55 -24.08
CA ALA A 129 9.24 1.66 -25.52
C ALA A 129 7.93 2.44 -25.80
N PRO A 130 7.86 3.26 -26.86
CA PRO A 130 6.65 4.03 -27.18
C PRO A 130 5.39 3.18 -27.33
N THR A 131 5.52 1.96 -27.86
CA THR A 131 4.41 1.00 -27.98
C THR A 131 3.92 0.54 -26.61
N ALA A 132 4.83 0.14 -25.72
CA ALA A 132 4.49 -0.28 -24.36
C ALA A 132 3.83 0.86 -23.56
N LEU A 133 4.29 2.10 -23.72
CA LEU A 133 3.68 3.27 -23.09
C LEU A 133 2.26 3.53 -23.59
N ARG A 134 2.03 3.45 -24.90
CA ARG A 134 0.70 3.59 -25.48
C ARG A 134 -0.24 2.50 -24.95
N ASP A 135 0.18 1.25 -25.02
CA ASP A 135 -0.65 0.10 -24.63
C ASP A 135 -0.95 0.12 -23.12
N ALA A 136 0.01 0.56 -22.29
CA ALA A 136 -0.20 0.80 -20.86
C ALA A 136 -1.21 1.93 -20.61
N ASN A 137 -1.08 3.06 -21.30
CA ASN A 137 -2.02 4.18 -21.17
C ASN A 137 -3.45 3.81 -21.59
N GLU A 138 -3.60 3.06 -22.68
CA GLU A 138 -4.90 2.53 -23.14
C GLU A 138 -5.50 1.59 -22.10
N THR A 139 -4.71 0.63 -21.59
CA THR A 139 -5.14 -0.33 -20.56
C THR A 139 -5.54 0.38 -19.26
N CYS A 140 -4.80 1.41 -18.87
CA CYS A 140 -4.91 2.05 -17.56
C CYS A 140 -5.80 3.30 -17.55
N SER A 141 -6.27 3.76 -18.71
CA SER A 141 -7.00 5.03 -18.85
C SER A 141 -6.26 6.21 -18.17
N GLY A 142 -4.92 6.23 -18.27
CA GLY A 142 -4.06 7.25 -17.68
C GLY A 142 -3.84 7.17 -16.16
N LEU A 143 -4.34 6.14 -15.45
CA LEU A 143 -4.07 5.95 -14.03
C LEU A 143 -2.60 5.59 -13.80
N ILE A 144 -1.84 6.49 -13.17
CA ILE A 144 -0.38 6.37 -13.06
C ILE A 144 0.09 5.12 -12.30
N GLN A 145 -0.62 4.71 -11.24
CA GLN A 145 -0.31 3.49 -10.48
C GLN A 145 -0.47 2.24 -11.34
N CYS A 146 -1.51 2.21 -12.18
CA CYS A 146 -1.71 1.12 -13.15
C CYS A 146 -0.62 1.12 -14.21
N VAL A 147 -0.23 2.29 -14.74
CA VAL A 147 0.82 2.41 -15.75
C VAL A 147 2.16 1.94 -15.19
N HIS A 148 2.51 2.36 -13.97
CA HIS A 148 3.71 1.88 -13.27
C HIS A 148 3.73 0.35 -13.19
N ASP A 149 2.67 -0.26 -12.63
CA ASP A 149 2.63 -1.69 -12.42
C ASP A 149 2.58 -2.47 -13.74
N TYR A 150 1.92 -1.94 -14.76
CA TYR A 150 1.94 -2.50 -16.12
C TYR A 150 3.37 -2.53 -16.66
N LEU A 151 4.06 -1.38 -16.67
CA LEU A 151 5.40 -1.27 -17.26
C LEU A 151 6.43 -2.08 -16.47
N MET A 152 6.36 -2.05 -15.14
CA MET A 152 7.28 -2.76 -14.26
C MET A 152 7.14 -4.29 -14.38
N SER A 153 5.90 -4.79 -14.51
CA SER A 153 5.62 -6.23 -14.61
C SER A 153 5.56 -6.75 -16.05
N ASN A 154 5.48 -5.86 -17.03
CA ASN A 154 5.12 -6.16 -18.42
C ASN A 154 3.84 -7.02 -18.53
N SER A 155 2.84 -6.74 -17.69
CA SER A 155 1.61 -7.52 -17.59
C SER A 155 0.36 -6.64 -17.53
N SER A 156 -0.48 -6.75 -18.57
CA SER A 156 -1.76 -6.06 -18.62
C SER A 156 -2.74 -6.51 -17.53
N ALA A 157 -2.62 -7.76 -17.06
CA ALA A 157 -3.43 -8.27 -15.95
C ALA A 157 -3.06 -7.58 -14.63
N VAL A 158 -1.76 -7.37 -14.38
CA VAL A 158 -1.27 -6.68 -13.18
C VAL A 158 -1.72 -5.22 -13.19
N GLY A 159 -1.55 -4.51 -14.30
CA GLY A 159 -2.05 -3.13 -14.44
C GLY A 159 -3.57 -3.03 -14.19
N ARG A 160 -4.38 -3.86 -14.86
CA ARG A 160 -5.84 -3.87 -14.67
C ARG A 160 -6.24 -4.17 -13.22
N GLN A 161 -5.54 -5.08 -12.54
CA GLN A 161 -5.78 -5.37 -11.14
C GLN A 161 -5.49 -4.16 -10.25
N THR A 162 -4.41 -3.41 -10.51
CA THR A 162 -4.10 -2.17 -9.79
C THR A 162 -5.17 -1.10 -10.03
N ALA A 163 -5.64 -0.93 -11.26
CA ALA A 163 -6.74 -0.01 -11.56
C ALA A 163 -8.04 -0.38 -10.83
N LYS A 164 -8.38 -1.68 -10.81
CA LYS A 164 -9.52 -2.18 -10.04
C LYS A 164 -9.37 -1.89 -8.55
N ALA A 165 -8.21 -2.21 -7.97
CA ALA A 165 -7.92 -1.99 -6.55
C ALA A 165 -8.08 -0.51 -6.15
N PHE A 166 -7.58 0.39 -6.99
CA PHE A 166 -7.67 1.82 -6.79
C PHE A 166 -9.13 2.31 -6.79
N ASN A 167 -9.94 1.82 -7.72
CA ASN A 167 -11.36 2.15 -7.79
C ASN A 167 -12.15 1.58 -6.60
N ASP A 168 -11.89 0.33 -6.22
CA ASP A 168 -12.50 -0.29 -5.04
C ASP A 168 -12.17 0.53 -3.77
N PHE A 169 -10.91 0.96 -3.60
CA PHE A 169 -10.49 1.81 -2.49
C PHE A 169 -11.19 3.18 -2.50
N LYS A 170 -11.28 3.84 -3.66
CA LYS A 170 -12.01 5.11 -3.79
C LYS A 170 -13.46 4.99 -3.36
N GLN A 171 -14.14 3.89 -3.73
CA GLN A 171 -15.52 3.66 -3.31
C GLN A 171 -15.63 3.50 -1.80
N MET A 172 -14.70 2.77 -1.16
CA MET A 172 -14.69 2.63 0.30
C MET A 172 -14.50 3.96 1.03
N VAL A 173 -13.62 4.82 0.54
CA VAL A 173 -13.36 6.14 1.16
C VAL A 173 -14.52 7.11 0.96
N THR A 174 -15.29 6.99 -0.13
CA THR A 174 -16.41 7.90 -0.43
C THR A 174 -17.68 7.58 0.38
N LEU A 175 -17.75 6.40 1.02
CA LEU A 175 -18.88 6.00 1.86
C LEU A 175 -18.84 6.58 3.28
N TYR A 176 -17.83 7.41 3.59
CA TYR A 176 -17.61 8.08 4.87
C TYR A 176 -17.35 9.57 4.64
#